data_AF-A0A915LEM2-F1
#
_entry.id   AF-A0A915LEM2-F1
#
_cell.length_a   1.000
_cell.length_b   1.000
_cell.length_c   1.000
_cell.angle_alpha   90.00
_cell.angle_beta   90.00
_cell.angle_gamma   90.00
#
_symmetry.space_group_name_H-M   'P 1'
#
loop_
_entity.id
_entity.type
_entity.pdbx_description
1 polymer ?
#
loop_
_entity_poly.entity_id
_entity_poly.type
_entity_poly.pdbx_seq_one_letter_code
_entity_poly.pdbx_strand_id
1 'polypeptide(L)' 'MDARKQRGKNIPEELAKIDEVKTYAQVAAYPSLHSASIPGITCLDIHEQDHNLIVT' A
#
# COMPACT_ATOMS: atom_id res chain seq x y z
N MET A 1 22.84 -6.52 19.17
CA MET A 1 21.40 -6.36 19.44
C MET A 1 20.93 -5.16 18.63
N ASP A 2 20.08 -5.42 17.64
CA ASP A 2 19.79 -4.53 16.52
C ASP A 2 19.22 -3.16 16.94
N ALA A 3 19.73 -2.09 16.30
CA ALA A 3 19.24 -0.71 16.39
C ALA A 3 17.73 -0.55 16.04
N ARG A 4 17.06 -1.63 15.64
CA ARG A 4 15.61 -1.71 15.38
C ARG A 4 14.78 -1.66 16.67
N LYS A 5 15.32 -2.05 17.83
CA LYS A 5 14.56 -2.07 19.09
C LYS A 5 14.44 -0.71 19.80
N GLN A 6 15.18 0.32 19.38
CA GLN A 6 15.23 1.60 20.10
C GLN A 6 14.34 2.72 19.51
N ARG A 7 13.63 2.50 18.39
CA ARG A 7 12.63 3.48 17.90
C ARG A 7 11.25 3.17 18.48
N GLY A 8 11.13 3.26 19.80
CA GLY A 8 9.84 3.64 20.39
C GLY A 8 9.61 5.11 20.06
N LYS A 9 9.18 5.42 18.83
CA LYS A 9 8.86 6.78 18.39
C LYS A 9 7.37 6.81 18.07
N ASN A 10 6.63 7.65 18.77
CA ASN A 10 5.19 7.91 18.68
C ASN A 10 4.57 7.36 17.39
N ILE A 11 3.76 6.32 17.53
CA ILE A 11 2.97 5.77 16.43
C ILE A 11 2.03 6.89 15.95
N PRO A 12 2.03 7.24 14.66
CA PRO A 12 1.10 8.24 14.14
C PRO A 12 -0.35 7.86 14.47
N GLU A 13 -1.16 8.82 14.91
CA GLU A 13 -2.57 8.57 15.26
C GLU A 13 -3.39 8.09 14.06
N GLU A 14 -3.00 8.49 12.85
CA GLU A 14 -3.65 8.08 11.59
C GLU A 14 -3.23 6.69 11.11
N LEU A 15 -2.29 6.02 11.79
CA LEU A 15 -1.92 4.66 11.43
C LEU A 15 -3.07 3.71 11.78
N ALA A 16 -3.60 3.02 10.77
CA ALA A 16 -4.67 2.05 10.94
C ALA A 16 -4.34 1.01 12.02
N LYS A 17 -5.30 0.74 12.90
CA LYS A 17 -5.15 -0.26 13.96
C LYS A 17 -5.29 -1.67 13.39
N ILE A 18 -4.72 -2.64 14.09
CA ILE A 18 -4.75 -4.05 13.68
C ILE A 18 -6.17 -4.55 13.43
N ASP A 19 -7.14 -4.16 14.27
CA ASP A 19 -8.52 -4.62 14.14
C ASP A 19 -9.26 -3.94 12.97
N GLU A 20 -8.86 -2.73 12.57
CA GLU A 20 -9.39 -2.07 11.37
C GLU A 20 -8.90 -2.77 10.10
N VAL A 21 -7.59 -3.06 10.03
CA VAL A 21 -6.98 -3.74 8.87
C VAL A 21 -7.61 -5.11 8.62
N LYS A 22 -8.01 -5.85 9.68
CA LYS A 22 -8.70 -7.15 9.55
C LYS A 22 -10.06 -7.04 8.85
N THR A 23 -10.67 -5.87 8.84
CA THR A 23 -11.99 -5.63 8.22
C THR A 23 -11.91 -5.15 6.77
N TYR A 24 -10.70 -4.93 6.24
CA TYR A 24 -10.52 -4.43 4.88
C TYR A 24 -11.05 -5.45 3.86
N ALA A 25 -11.69 -4.92 2.82
CA ALA A 25 -12.21 -5.70 1.70
C ALA A 25 -11.86 -5.00 0.38
N GLN A 26 -11.91 -5.73 -0.73
CA GLN A 26 -11.70 -5.16 -2.05
C GLN A 26 -12.81 -4.15 -2.36
N VAL A 27 -12.45 -2.87 -2.55
CA VAL A 27 -13.38 -1.79 -2.88
C VAL A 27 -13.40 -1.42 -4.37
N ALA A 28 -12.33 -1.74 -5.10
CA ALA A 28 -12.18 -1.45 -6.52
C ALA A 28 -11.24 -2.46 -7.21
N ALA A 29 -11.36 -2.59 -8.53
CA ALA A 29 -10.44 -3.34 -9.37
C ALA A 29 -10.34 -2.67 -10.75
N TYR A 30 -9.12 -2.46 -11.24
CA TYR A 30 -8.84 -1.76 -12.51
C TYR A 30 -8.05 -2.67 -13.47
N PRO A 31 -8.69 -3.68 -14.09
CA PRO A 31 -8.00 -4.64 -14.94
C PRO A 31 -7.47 -4.04 -16.26
N SER A 32 -7.93 -2.85 -16.63
CA SER A 32 -7.67 -2.21 -17.92
C SER A 32 -6.46 -1.26 -17.94
N LEU A 33 -5.57 -1.32 -16.94
CA LEU A 33 -4.38 -0.46 -16.88
C LEU A 33 -3.32 -0.84 -17.94
N HIS A 34 -3.30 -2.10 -18.36
CA HIS A 34 -2.34 -2.62 -19.33
C HIS A 34 -3.03 -3.21 -20.56
N SER A 35 -2.23 -3.57 -21.56
CA SER A 35 -2.73 -4.23 -22.76
C SER A 35 -3.43 -5.55 -22.42
N ALA A 36 -4.67 -5.73 -22.91
CA ALA A 36 -5.36 -7.00 -22.81
C ALA A 36 -4.65 -8.15 -23.55
N SER A 37 -3.81 -7.83 -24.56
CA SER A 37 -3.06 -8.83 -25.33
C SER A 37 -1.75 -9.27 -24.66
N ILE A 38 -1.24 -8.51 -23.69
CA ILE A 38 -0.05 -8.83 -22.90
C ILE A 38 -0.43 -8.59 -21.43
N PRO A 39 -1.13 -9.54 -20.80
CA PRO A 39 -1.66 -9.35 -19.46
C PRO A 39 -0.55 -9.46 -18.40
N GLY A 40 -0.79 -8.81 -17.26
CA GLY A 40 0.03 -8.93 -16.06
C GLY A 40 0.58 -7.60 -15.58
N ILE A 41 0.49 -7.36 -14.27
CA ILE A 41 1.18 -6.28 -13.57
C ILE A 41 2.43 -6.89 -12.95
N THR A 42 3.62 -6.40 -13.30
CA THR A 42 4.90 -6.97 -12.82
C THR A 42 5.61 -6.10 -11.80
N CYS A 43 5.24 -4.82 -11.69
CA CYS A 43 5.68 -3.91 -10.65
C CYS A 43 4.52 -3.04 -10.17
N LEU A 44 4.70 -2.41 -9.01
CA LEU A 44 3.76 -1.48 -8.40
C LEU A 44 4.56 -0.50 -7.56
N ASP A 45 4.33 0.79 -7.73
CA ASP A 45 4.83 1.83 -6.84
C ASP A 45 3.77 2.92 -6.62
N ILE A 46 3.89 3.63 -5.50
CA ILE A 46 2.95 4.66 -5.04
C ILE A 46 3.75 5.92 -4.79
N HIS A 47 3.29 7.05 -5.33
CA HIS A 47 3.99 8.32 -5.16
C HIS A 47 4.03 8.77 -3.69
N GLU A 48 5.21 9.08 -3.16
CA GLU A 48 5.44 9.33 -1.72
C GLU A 48 4.62 10.51 -1.14
N GLN A 49 4.35 11.55 -1.93
CA GLN A 49 3.63 12.74 -1.45
C GLN A 49 2.13 12.68 -1.72
N ASP A 50 1.71 11.86 -2.68
CA ASP A 50 0.30 11.72 -3.07
C ASP A 50 0.01 10.25 -3.35
N HIS A 51 -0.50 9.56 -2.33
CA HIS A 51 -0.76 8.12 -2.38
C HIS A 51 -1.89 7.71 -3.34
N ASN A 52 -2.56 8.67 -4.00
CA ASN A 52 -3.54 8.38 -5.06
C ASN A 52 -2.90 8.18 -6.44
N LEU A 53 -1.62 8.54 -6.59
CA LEU A 53 -0.87 8.36 -7.83
C LEU A 53 -0.14 7.03 -7.80
N ILE A 54 -0.53 6.15 -8.72
CA ILE A 54 -0.05 4.76 -8.81
C ILE A 54 0.71 4.59 -10.14
N VAL A 55 1.84 3.89 -10.11
CA VAL A 55 2.55 3.42 -11.30
C VAL A 55 2.67 1.89 -11.27
N THR A 56 2.41 1.26 -12.41
CA THR A 56 2.36 -0.20 -12.61
C THR A 56 3.02 -0.59 -13.92
#